data_AF-A0A7W2JZT0-F1
#
_entry.id   AF-A0A7W2JZT0-F1
#
_cell.length_a   1.000
_cell.length_b   1.000
_cell.length_c   1.000
_cell.angle_alpha   90.00
_cell.angle_beta   90.00
_cell.angle_gamma   90.00
#
_symmetry.space_group_name_H-M   'P 1'
#
loop_
_entity.id
_entity.type
_entity.pdbx_description
1 polymer ?
#
loop_
_entity_poly.entity_id
_entity_poly.type
_entity_poly.pdbx_seq_one_letter_code
_entity_poly.pdbx_strand_id
1 'polypeptide(L)'
;MKMHIALAALLAASGYAWAADGDAAPQSPTGNSATSAGWVMSAGPGVTDTTENSASAAGTTSRPVTAPVQTETLESGQDPLPPPPSMLYGQARESISPLTPGETRDLVVLDNQMDQAISTQPISVVPRISAQTVDLSPGASLPLVRTAVNYPSSVSFIDSTGAPWKIGAKPLGGSSAFIAYYIPNTHLMTVFAKEPYKTGNITVYLEGLEVPIVLTVTSGEADSGAKTWTVDSRLDLRLPRRGPAAL
;
A
#
# COMPACT_ATOMS: atom_id res chain seq x y z
N MET A 1 -13.09 -64.81 2.22
CA MET A 1 -11.95 -65.16 3.10
C MET A 1 -11.37 -63.90 3.70
N LYS A 2 -11.08 -63.88 5.00
CA LYS A 2 -10.37 -62.79 5.69
C LYS A 2 -9.01 -63.33 6.10
N MET A 3 -7.92 -62.69 5.68
CA MET A 3 -6.58 -62.99 6.20
C MET A 3 -6.03 -61.71 6.83
N HIS A 4 -5.86 -61.76 8.14
CA HIS A 4 -5.11 -60.77 8.89
C HIS A 4 -3.63 -61.14 8.80
N ILE A 5 -2.77 -60.17 8.47
CA ILE A 5 -1.34 -60.26 8.74
C ILE A 5 -1.01 -59.02 9.57
N ALA A 6 -0.75 -59.25 10.85
CA ALA A 6 -0.15 -58.27 11.74
C ALA A 6 1.36 -58.49 11.74
N LEU A 7 2.15 -57.42 11.72
CA LEU A 7 3.56 -57.52 12.09
C LEU A 7 4.05 -56.28 12.84
N ALA A 8 4.38 -56.53 14.11
CA ALA A 8 5.30 -55.84 15.01
C ALA A 8 5.66 -54.37 14.78
N ALA A 9 5.36 -53.55 15.80
CA ALA A 9 6.02 -52.28 16.04
C ALA A 9 7.49 -52.47 16.46
N LEU A 10 8.33 -51.46 16.20
CA LEU A 10 9.55 -51.23 16.97
C LEU A 10 9.55 -49.78 17.49
N LEU A 11 9.49 -49.61 18.80
CA LEU A 11 9.80 -48.33 19.45
C LEU A 11 11.32 -48.13 19.43
N ALA A 12 11.76 -46.95 19.00
CA ALA A 12 13.08 -46.43 19.31
C ALA A 12 12.92 -45.13 20.10
N ALA A 13 12.75 -45.26 21.42
CA ALA A 13 12.84 -44.12 22.33
C ALA A 13 14.33 -43.89 22.67
N SER A 14 14.90 -42.81 22.17
CA SER A 14 16.21 -42.30 22.60
C SER A 14 16.01 -40.91 23.23
N GLY A 15 15.76 -40.89 24.53
CA GLY A 15 15.74 -39.64 25.29
C GLY A 15 17.16 -39.11 25.46
N TYR A 16 17.36 -37.82 25.17
CA TYR A 16 18.47 -37.06 25.72
C TYR A 16 17.89 -36.01 26.67
N ALA A 17 18.07 -36.26 27.96
CA ALA A 17 17.90 -35.26 28.99
C ALA A 17 19.30 -34.81 29.44
N TRP A 18 19.57 -33.52 29.39
CA TRP A 18 20.70 -32.95 30.12
C TRP A 18 20.38 -31.57 30.68
N ALA A 19 20.74 -31.40 31.96
CA ALA A 19 20.93 -30.17 32.72
C ALA A 19 19.92 -29.02 32.53
N ALA A 20 19.08 -28.83 33.56
CA ALA A 20 18.66 -27.49 33.95
C ALA A 20 19.74 -26.88 34.84
N ASP A 21 20.11 -25.62 34.58
CA ASP A 21 20.63 -24.64 35.54
C ASP A 21 20.68 -23.28 34.82
N GLY A 22 20.27 -22.18 35.48
CA GLY A 22 20.37 -20.82 34.92
C GLY A 22 19.08 -20.00 34.90
N ASP A 23 18.66 -19.55 36.08
CA ASP A 23 17.67 -18.49 36.32
C ASP A 23 18.09 -17.16 35.63
N ALA A 24 17.19 -16.51 34.84
CA ALA A 24 17.25 -15.06 34.52
C ALA A 24 16.10 -14.56 33.61
N ALA A 25 14.95 -14.19 34.19
CA ALA A 25 14.06 -13.11 33.73
C ALA A 25 13.06 -12.79 34.87
N PRO A 26 12.52 -11.56 35.04
CA PRO A 26 12.59 -10.39 34.13
C PRO A 26 13.04 -9.08 34.82
N GLN A 27 13.55 -8.08 34.07
CA GLN A 27 13.50 -6.68 34.53
C GLN A 27 13.24 -5.66 33.41
N SER A 28 12.27 -4.79 33.68
CA SER A 28 11.97 -3.55 32.95
C SER A 28 12.49 -2.36 33.76
N PRO A 29 13.02 -1.28 33.15
CA PRO A 29 13.22 -0.02 33.84
C PRO A 29 11.96 0.84 33.79
N THR A 30 11.35 1.09 34.94
CA THR A 30 10.31 2.12 35.13
C THR A 30 10.93 3.49 35.43
N GLY A 31 10.34 4.57 34.90
CA GLY A 31 10.40 5.89 35.55
C GLY A 31 10.88 7.06 34.68
N ASN A 32 9.95 7.78 34.06
CA ASN A 32 9.56 9.09 34.61
C ASN A 32 8.25 9.59 33.99
N SER A 33 7.37 10.12 34.85
CA SER A 33 6.06 10.67 34.47
C SER A 33 6.13 12.19 34.34
N ALA A 34 5.56 12.75 33.27
CA ALA A 34 5.24 14.19 33.17
C ALA A 34 4.02 14.45 32.27
N THR A 35 2.84 14.57 32.92
CA THR A 35 1.77 15.55 32.64
C THR A 35 1.42 15.97 31.19
N SER A 36 0.30 15.42 30.71
CA SER A 36 -0.87 16.12 30.13
C SER A 36 -0.75 17.54 29.51
N ALA A 37 -0.91 17.63 28.19
CA ALA A 37 -1.66 18.62 27.38
C ALA A 37 -1.35 18.29 25.89
N GLY A 38 -2.20 18.44 24.88
CA GLY A 38 -3.38 19.28 24.68
C GLY A 38 -3.26 19.86 23.26
N TRP A 39 -4.10 19.43 22.31
CA TRP A 39 -4.00 19.84 20.90
C TRP A 39 -4.37 21.32 20.71
N VAL A 40 -3.43 22.15 20.23
CA VAL A 40 -3.72 23.48 19.66
C VAL A 40 -2.83 23.73 18.44
N MET A 41 -3.44 24.06 17.31
CA MET A 41 -2.76 24.56 16.11
C MET A 41 -2.41 26.05 16.30
N SER A 42 -1.19 26.46 15.94
CA SER A 42 -0.75 27.85 15.99
C SER A 42 -0.31 28.35 14.60
N ALA A 43 -0.71 29.57 14.25
CA ALA A 43 -0.53 30.17 12.94
C ALA A 43 0.92 30.65 12.67
N GLY A 44 1.20 30.95 11.40
CA GLY A 44 2.53 31.33 10.90
C GLY A 44 3.00 32.74 11.31
N PRO A 45 4.28 33.07 11.04
CA PRO A 45 4.93 34.29 11.52
C PRO A 45 4.57 35.53 10.69
N GLY A 46 4.48 36.67 11.36
CA GLY A 46 4.42 37.99 10.71
C GLY A 46 5.81 38.60 10.52
N VAL A 47 5.89 39.61 9.65
CA VAL A 47 6.99 40.59 9.58
C VAL A 47 6.38 41.99 9.48
N THR A 48 7.02 42.94 10.16
CA THR A 48 6.58 44.32 10.31
C THR A 48 7.00 45.25 9.18
N ASP A 49 6.23 46.33 9.06
CA ASP A 49 6.41 47.57 8.30
C ASP A 49 7.84 48.16 8.27
N THR A 50 8.20 48.89 7.19
CA THR A 50 8.86 50.22 7.17
C THR A 50 9.14 50.73 5.73
N THR A 51 8.29 51.64 5.26
CA THR A 51 8.49 52.85 4.40
C THR A 51 9.39 52.93 3.13
N GLU A 52 8.92 53.81 2.22
CA GLU A 52 9.59 54.60 1.13
C GLU A 52 9.42 54.12 -0.32
N ASN A 53 9.30 54.98 -1.37
CA ASN A 53 8.71 56.33 -1.53
C ASN A 53 8.56 56.63 -3.06
N SER A 54 7.53 57.41 -3.45
CA SER A 54 7.41 58.25 -4.67
C SER A 54 7.61 57.69 -6.10
N ALA A 55 6.53 57.72 -6.91
CA ALA A 55 6.31 58.64 -8.06
C ALA A 55 5.07 58.20 -8.89
N SER A 56 3.99 59.00 -8.99
CA SER A 56 3.71 59.98 -10.08
C SER A 56 3.36 59.32 -11.43
N ALA A 57 2.32 59.63 -12.22
CA ALA A 57 1.14 60.54 -12.18
C ALA A 57 0.26 60.20 -13.42
N ALA A 58 -0.97 60.69 -13.71
CA ALA A 58 -1.98 61.56 -13.08
C ALA A 58 -3.35 61.38 -13.81
N GLY A 59 -4.44 61.97 -13.30
CA GLY A 59 -5.69 62.20 -14.04
C GLY A 59 -6.97 61.58 -13.45
N THR A 60 -8.08 62.24 -13.14
CA THR A 60 -8.48 63.63 -12.77
C THR A 60 -10.02 63.64 -12.72
N THR A 61 -10.63 64.17 -11.64
CA THR A 61 -12.09 64.44 -11.45
C THR A 61 -13.08 63.25 -11.48
N SER A 62 -14.23 63.26 -10.79
CA SER A 62 -14.88 64.30 -9.95
C SER A 62 -15.86 63.69 -8.92
N ARG A 63 -16.19 64.44 -7.85
CA ARG A 63 -17.26 64.15 -6.87
C ARG A 63 -18.23 65.33 -6.81
N PRO A 64 -19.53 65.11 -6.54
CA PRO A 64 -20.15 65.66 -5.31
C PRO A 64 -20.79 64.53 -4.47
N VAL A 65 -20.67 64.47 -3.13
CA VAL A 65 -21.51 65.17 -2.11
C VAL A 65 -22.95 64.61 -2.14
N THR A 66 -23.51 64.01 -1.08
CA THR A 66 -23.50 64.41 0.35
C THR A 66 -23.62 63.20 1.31
N ALA A 67 -23.20 63.34 2.56
CA ALA A 67 -23.60 62.48 3.70
C ALA A 67 -24.38 63.35 4.71
N PRO A 68 -25.27 62.77 5.55
CA PRO A 68 -24.76 62.23 6.80
C PRO A 68 -25.38 60.90 7.23
N VAL A 69 -24.62 60.18 8.07
CA VAL A 69 -25.09 59.05 8.87
C VAL A 69 -25.36 59.56 10.29
N GLN A 70 -26.56 59.31 10.81
CA GLN A 70 -26.85 59.17 12.25
C GLN A 70 -28.09 58.26 12.36
N THR A 71 -28.35 57.45 13.38
CA THR A 71 -27.61 56.82 14.48
C THR A 71 -28.70 55.97 15.15
N GLU A 72 -28.51 54.66 15.17
CA GLU A 72 -29.08 53.68 16.12
C GLU A 72 -30.49 53.87 16.72
N THR A 73 -31.39 52.95 16.38
CA THR A 73 -32.13 52.20 17.42
C THR A 73 -31.88 50.71 17.23
N LEU A 74 -31.32 50.06 18.25
CA LEU A 74 -31.16 48.61 18.31
C LEU A 74 -32.53 47.99 18.59
N GLU A 75 -33.17 47.42 17.57
CA GLU A 75 -34.37 46.61 17.75
C GLU A 75 -34.07 45.11 17.56
N SER A 76 -34.65 44.29 18.43
CA SER A 76 -34.33 42.88 18.60
C SER A 76 -34.45 42.08 17.31
N GLY A 77 -33.49 41.18 17.06
CA GLY A 77 -33.49 40.34 15.87
C GLY A 77 -34.71 39.42 15.80
N GLN A 78 -35.34 39.36 14.63
CA GLN A 78 -36.30 38.32 14.26
C GLN A 78 -36.30 38.16 12.73
N ASP A 79 -35.25 37.56 12.18
CA ASP A 79 -35.30 37.01 10.83
C ASP A 79 -36.39 35.90 10.83
N PRO A 80 -37.47 36.01 10.04
CA PRO A 80 -38.58 35.07 10.15
C PRO A 80 -38.14 33.67 9.76
N LEU A 81 -38.37 32.69 10.64
CA LEU A 81 -38.13 31.28 10.31
C LEU A 81 -38.83 30.94 8.99
N PRO A 82 -38.18 30.15 8.11
CA PRO A 82 -38.81 29.72 6.87
C PRO A 82 -40.13 29.01 7.18
N PRO A 83 -41.19 29.25 6.40
CA PRO A 83 -42.51 28.68 6.67
C PRO A 83 -42.43 27.14 6.66
N PRO A 84 -43.19 26.46 7.54
CA PRO A 84 -43.20 25.00 7.56
C PRO A 84 -43.62 24.45 6.19
N PRO A 85 -43.07 23.29 5.78
CA PRO A 85 -43.35 22.71 4.47
C PRO A 85 -44.85 22.50 4.26
N SER A 86 -45.37 22.89 3.10
CA SER A 86 -46.79 22.77 2.79
C SER A 86 -47.22 21.31 2.65
N MET A 87 -48.49 21.02 2.99
CA MET A 87 -49.04 19.66 2.87
C MET A 87 -48.89 19.08 1.46
N LEU A 88 -49.04 19.92 0.43
CA LEU A 88 -48.82 19.55 -0.97
C LEU A 88 -47.37 19.16 -1.27
N TYR A 89 -46.39 19.83 -0.65
CA TYR A 89 -44.97 19.48 -0.79
C TYR A 89 -44.64 18.14 -0.13
N GLY A 90 -45.26 17.81 1.01
CA GLY A 90 -45.16 16.48 1.63
C GLY A 90 -45.69 15.39 0.70
N GLN A 91 -46.92 15.54 0.20
CA GLN A 91 -47.53 14.59 -0.74
C GLN A 91 -46.74 14.44 -2.05
N ALA A 92 -46.19 15.54 -2.58
CA ALA A 92 -45.32 15.52 -3.75
C ALA A 92 -43.97 14.84 -3.48
N ARG A 93 -43.46 14.87 -2.23
CA ARG A 93 -42.26 14.13 -1.83
C ARG A 93 -42.52 12.63 -1.73
N GLU A 94 -43.62 12.22 -1.10
CA GLU A 94 -44.02 10.80 -1.02
C GLU A 94 -44.23 10.18 -2.41
N SER A 95 -44.73 10.95 -3.39
CA SER A 95 -45.00 10.44 -4.74
C SER A 95 -43.76 10.33 -5.64
N ILE A 96 -42.72 11.14 -5.41
CA ILE A 96 -41.45 11.08 -6.18
C ILE A 96 -40.35 10.27 -5.50
N SER A 97 -40.42 10.08 -4.18
CA SER A 97 -39.43 9.36 -3.38
C SER A 97 -40.10 8.17 -2.68
N PRO A 98 -40.17 6.99 -3.32
CA PRO A 98 -40.80 5.79 -2.73
C PRO A 98 -40.03 5.22 -1.54
N LEU A 99 -38.89 5.82 -1.18
CA LEU A 99 -38.10 5.54 0.01
C LEU A 99 -37.95 6.82 0.83
N THR A 100 -38.01 6.70 2.15
CA THR A 100 -37.68 7.79 3.06
C THR A 100 -36.17 8.09 3.04
N PRO A 101 -35.74 9.29 3.49
CA PRO A 101 -34.32 9.62 3.64
C PRO A 101 -33.55 8.75 4.64
N GLY A 102 -34.26 8.01 5.50
CA GLY A 102 -33.71 7.01 6.41
C GLY A 102 -33.44 5.70 5.68
N GLU A 103 -34.47 5.09 5.08
CA GLU A 103 -34.33 3.85 4.30
C GLU A 103 -33.31 3.97 3.16
N THR A 104 -33.21 5.15 2.54
CA THR A 104 -32.18 5.43 1.53
C THR A 104 -30.76 5.38 2.12
N ARG A 105 -30.57 5.86 3.35
CA ARG A 105 -29.29 5.76 4.07
C ARG A 105 -29.00 4.34 4.51
N ASP A 106 -30.01 3.61 4.97
CA ASP A 106 -29.86 2.20 5.36
C ASP A 106 -29.46 1.33 4.15
N LEU A 107 -30.06 1.56 2.97
CA LEU A 107 -29.64 0.90 1.73
C LEU A 107 -28.21 1.26 1.32
N VAL A 108 -27.81 2.53 1.41
CA VAL A 108 -26.42 2.95 1.13
C VAL A 108 -25.45 2.32 2.14
N VAL A 109 -25.82 2.18 3.40
CA VAL A 109 -25.01 1.48 4.41
C VAL A 109 -24.88 -0.01 4.08
N LEU A 110 -25.97 -0.67 3.66
CA LEU A 110 -25.96 -2.07 3.24
C LEU A 110 -25.10 -2.31 2.00
N ASP A 111 -25.21 -1.44 0.99
CA ASP A 111 -24.42 -1.45 -0.24
C ASP A 111 -22.92 -1.33 0.06
N ASN A 112 -22.53 -0.34 0.88
CA ASN A 112 -21.15 -0.18 1.36
C ASN A 112 -20.65 -1.41 2.15
N GLN A 113 -21.51 -2.09 2.93
CA GLN A 113 -21.14 -3.32 3.62
C GLN A 113 -20.94 -4.49 2.66
N MET A 114 -21.75 -4.61 1.60
CA MET A 114 -21.56 -5.62 0.56
C MET A 114 -20.27 -5.38 -0.21
N ASP A 115 -19.99 -4.14 -0.63
CA ASP A 115 -18.74 -3.75 -1.29
C ASP A 115 -17.52 -4.03 -0.40
N GLN A 116 -17.59 -3.69 0.90
CA GLN A 116 -16.53 -4.03 1.85
C GLN A 116 -16.36 -5.55 2.01
N ALA A 117 -17.44 -6.33 2.05
CA ALA A 117 -17.36 -7.79 2.17
C ALA A 117 -16.79 -8.46 0.91
N ILE A 118 -17.06 -7.92 -0.28
CA ILE A 118 -16.49 -8.38 -1.56
C ILE A 118 -15.02 -7.97 -1.70
N SER A 119 -14.68 -6.74 -1.28
CA SER A 119 -13.33 -6.18 -1.39
C SER A 119 -12.37 -6.72 -0.32
N THR A 120 -12.87 -7.10 0.85
CA THR A 120 -12.08 -7.73 1.93
C THR A 120 -11.70 -9.15 1.52
N GLN A 121 -10.60 -9.27 0.79
CA GLN A 121 -10.00 -10.57 0.50
C GLN A 121 -9.73 -11.30 1.83
N PRO A 122 -10.09 -12.59 1.97
CA PRO A 122 -10.02 -13.32 3.25
C PRO A 122 -8.58 -13.65 3.72
N ILE A 123 -7.57 -13.05 3.07
CA ILE A 123 -6.15 -13.33 3.23
C ILE A 123 -5.40 -11.99 3.28
N SER A 124 -4.61 -11.80 4.32
CA SER A 124 -3.83 -10.56 4.51
C SER A 124 -2.55 -10.63 3.68
N VAL A 125 -2.29 -9.62 2.84
CA VAL A 125 -1.06 -9.55 2.06
C VAL A 125 -0.03 -8.68 2.80
N VAL A 126 1.13 -9.27 3.10
CA VAL A 126 2.24 -8.59 3.80
C VAL A 126 3.38 -8.36 2.80
N PRO A 127 3.53 -7.12 2.28
CA PRO A 127 4.66 -6.76 1.44
C PRO A 127 5.96 -6.74 2.24
N ARG A 128 7.00 -7.40 1.72
CA ARG A 128 8.36 -7.41 2.26
C ARG A 128 9.37 -6.97 1.22
N ILE A 129 10.49 -6.41 1.71
CA ILE A 129 11.70 -6.23 0.92
C ILE A 129 12.56 -7.48 1.11
N SER A 130 12.91 -8.13 0.01
CA SER A 130 13.68 -9.37 -0.02
C SER A 130 14.93 -9.20 -0.86
N ALA A 131 15.97 -9.97 -0.55
CA ALA A 131 17.16 -10.10 -1.38
C ALA A 131 17.46 -11.58 -1.60
N GLN A 132 17.81 -11.96 -2.84
CA GLN A 132 18.19 -13.33 -3.19
C GLN A 132 19.47 -13.29 -4.02
N THR A 133 20.38 -14.23 -3.78
CA THR A 133 21.53 -14.43 -4.66
C THR A 133 21.16 -15.50 -5.69
N VAL A 134 21.31 -15.17 -6.96
CA VAL A 134 21.07 -16.10 -8.07
C VAL A 134 22.30 -16.96 -8.27
N ASP A 135 22.12 -18.27 -8.45
CA ASP A 135 23.18 -19.16 -8.94
C ASP A 135 22.99 -19.36 -10.46
N LEU A 136 24.09 -19.25 -11.20
CA LEU A 136 24.14 -19.39 -12.66
C LEU A 136 24.71 -20.75 -13.10
N SER A 137 24.97 -21.64 -12.15
CA SER A 137 25.43 -23.01 -12.41
C SER A 137 24.36 -23.83 -13.14
N PRO A 138 24.71 -24.67 -14.13
CA PRO A 138 23.74 -25.54 -14.80
C PRO A 138 23.01 -26.43 -13.80
N GLY A 139 21.67 -26.39 -13.80
CA GLY A 139 20.83 -27.14 -12.86
C GLY A 139 20.60 -26.47 -11.50
N ALA A 140 21.07 -25.23 -11.30
CA ALA A 140 20.73 -24.45 -10.12
C ALA A 140 19.22 -24.17 -9.99
N SER A 141 18.76 -23.94 -8.76
CA SER A 141 17.37 -23.59 -8.46
C SER A 141 17.03 -22.19 -8.99
N LEU A 142 15.88 -22.08 -9.69
CA LEU A 142 15.39 -20.78 -10.17
C LEU A 142 15.00 -19.88 -8.99
N PRO A 143 15.39 -18.58 -8.99
CA PRO A 143 14.97 -17.63 -7.97
C PRO A 143 13.45 -17.42 -8.00
N LEU A 144 12.86 -17.24 -6.81
CA LEU A 144 11.41 -17.13 -6.63
C LEU A 144 10.99 -15.67 -6.42
N VAL A 145 10.01 -15.22 -7.19
CA VAL A 145 9.34 -13.93 -7.03
C VAL A 145 7.93 -14.17 -6.50
N ARG A 146 7.62 -13.71 -5.28
CA ARG A 146 6.25 -13.77 -4.73
C ARG A 146 5.53 -12.46 -4.97
N THR A 147 4.45 -12.51 -5.74
CA THR A 147 3.57 -11.36 -6.04
C THR A 147 2.13 -11.71 -5.63
N ALA A 148 1.22 -10.75 -5.73
CA ALA A 148 -0.22 -11.02 -5.66
C ALA A 148 -0.99 -10.02 -6.53
N VAL A 149 -2.27 -10.31 -6.78
CA VAL A 149 -3.18 -9.36 -7.45
C VAL A 149 -3.23 -8.07 -6.63
N ASN A 150 -3.11 -6.91 -7.30
CA ASN A 150 -2.98 -5.57 -6.70
C ASN A 150 -1.66 -5.30 -5.93
N TYR A 151 -0.75 -6.28 -5.81
CA TYR A 151 0.56 -6.14 -5.15
C TYR A 151 1.71 -6.47 -6.12
N PRO A 152 2.09 -5.52 -7.00
CA PRO A 152 3.18 -5.73 -7.95
C PRO A 152 4.54 -5.85 -7.25
N SER A 153 5.38 -6.73 -7.78
CA SER A 153 6.73 -7.00 -7.27
C SER A 153 7.78 -6.29 -8.11
N SER A 154 8.55 -5.38 -7.50
CA SER A 154 9.66 -4.70 -8.18
C SER A 154 10.95 -5.51 -8.03
N VAL A 155 11.46 -6.02 -9.15
CA VAL A 155 12.70 -6.81 -9.21
C VAL A 155 13.84 -5.90 -9.66
N SER A 156 14.92 -5.85 -8.88
CA SER A 156 16.17 -5.16 -9.23
C SER A 156 17.28 -6.18 -9.51
N PHE A 157 18.10 -5.93 -10.53
CA PHE A 157 19.26 -6.76 -10.84
C PHE A 157 20.55 -6.04 -10.44
N ILE A 158 21.34 -6.66 -9.57
CA ILE A 158 22.63 -6.13 -9.12
C ILE A 158 23.72 -7.19 -9.31
N ASP A 159 24.94 -6.75 -9.62
CA ASP A 159 26.08 -7.65 -9.83
C ASP A 159 26.80 -8.03 -8.52
N SER A 160 27.89 -8.78 -8.62
CA SER A 160 28.66 -9.19 -7.44
C SER A 160 29.33 -8.01 -6.71
N THR A 161 29.56 -6.88 -7.38
CA THR A 161 30.11 -5.64 -6.81
C THR A 161 29.04 -4.72 -6.21
N GLY A 162 27.76 -4.96 -6.50
CA GLY A 162 26.63 -4.09 -6.14
C GLY A 162 26.28 -3.05 -7.21
N ALA A 163 26.91 -3.12 -8.39
CA ALA A 163 26.58 -2.28 -9.53
C ALA A 163 25.25 -2.75 -10.18
N PRO A 164 24.41 -1.83 -10.68
CA PRO A 164 23.14 -2.19 -11.32
C PRO A 164 23.37 -2.89 -12.67
N TRP A 165 22.77 -4.07 -12.85
CA TRP A 165 22.87 -4.84 -14.10
C TRP A 165 21.67 -4.53 -15.02
N LYS A 166 21.93 -3.90 -16.15
CA LYS A 166 20.87 -3.49 -17.10
C LYS A 166 20.20 -4.68 -17.80
N ILE A 167 18.89 -4.54 -18.01
CA ILE A 167 18.06 -5.44 -18.80
C ILE A 167 18.29 -5.14 -20.29
N GLY A 168 18.78 -6.12 -21.03
CA GLY A 168 19.17 -5.99 -22.44
C GLY A 168 18.03 -6.18 -23.44
N ALA A 169 16.96 -6.89 -23.07
CA ALA A 169 15.78 -7.09 -23.91
C ALA A 169 14.49 -7.22 -23.09
N LYS A 170 13.34 -7.06 -23.75
CA LYS A 170 12.02 -7.21 -23.12
C LYS A 170 11.90 -8.59 -22.45
N PRO A 171 11.53 -8.67 -21.16
CA PRO A 171 11.26 -9.94 -20.48
C PRO A 171 10.14 -10.74 -21.16
N LEU A 172 10.29 -12.06 -21.18
CA LEU A 172 9.34 -12.99 -21.77
C LEU A 172 8.63 -13.78 -20.66
N GLY A 173 7.34 -13.54 -20.45
CA GLY A 173 6.51 -14.34 -19.56
C GLY A 173 6.04 -15.63 -20.26
N GLY A 174 6.22 -16.78 -19.63
CA GLY A 174 5.72 -18.07 -20.13
C GLY A 174 4.26 -18.38 -19.76
N SER A 175 3.62 -17.52 -18.96
CA SER A 175 2.20 -17.65 -18.56
C SER A 175 1.46 -16.32 -18.73
N SER A 176 0.24 -16.37 -19.25
CA SER A 176 -0.65 -15.21 -19.42
C SER A 176 -1.21 -14.65 -18.11
N ALA A 177 -1.01 -15.35 -16.99
CA ALA A 177 -1.40 -14.91 -15.64
C ALA A 177 -0.50 -13.79 -15.09
N PHE A 178 0.68 -13.57 -15.69
CA PHE A 178 1.66 -12.59 -15.25
C PHE A 178 2.03 -11.62 -16.37
N ILE A 179 2.28 -10.37 -16.02
CA ILE A 179 2.82 -9.36 -16.93
C ILE A 179 4.11 -8.80 -16.35
N ALA A 180 5.18 -8.84 -17.15
CA ALA A 180 6.45 -8.20 -16.85
C ALA A 180 6.51 -6.85 -17.58
N TYR A 181 6.57 -5.76 -16.83
CA TYR A 181 6.97 -4.45 -17.35
C TYR A 181 8.44 -4.22 -17.03
N TYR A 182 9.18 -3.63 -17.96
CA TYR A 182 10.59 -3.29 -17.77
C TYR A 182 10.81 -1.86 -18.27
N ILE A 183 11.78 -1.16 -17.70
CA ILE A 183 12.19 0.15 -18.19
C ILE A 183 13.48 -0.07 -19.02
N PRO A 184 13.50 0.23 -20.33
CA PRO A 184 14.68 0.05 -21.18
C PRO A 184 15.92 0.75 -20.62
N ASN A 185 17.09 0.13 -20.80
CA ASN A 185 18.39 0.61 -20.29
C ASN A 185 18.51 0.72 -18.75
N THR A 186 17.57 0.14 -17.99
CA THR A 186 17.63 0.08 -16.52
C THR A 186 17.81 -1.34 -16.00
N HIS A 187 18.09 -1.46 -14.70
CA HIS A 187 18.18 -2.72 -13.97
C HIS A 187 16.86 -3.12 -13.27
N LEU A 188 15.74 -2.44 -13.60
CA LEU A 188 14.47 -2.56 -12.90
C LEU A 188 13.39 -3.18 -13.79
N MET A 189 12.68 -4.15 -13.22
CA MET A 189 11.52 -4.80 -13.79
C MET A 189 10.39 -4.82 -12.74
N THR A 190 9.15 -4.70 -13.17
CA THR A 190 7.98 -4.83 -12.28
C THR A 190 7.10 -5.97 -12.79
N VAL A 191 6.79 -6.92 -11.91
CA VAL A 191 5.96 -8.08 -12.19
C VAL A 191 4.58 -7.88 -11.59
N PHE A 192 3.54 -8.05 -12.40
CA PHE A 192 2.14 -7.95 -12.00
C PHE A 192 1.48 -9.32 -12.17
N ALA A 193 0.79 -9.80 -11.12
CA ALA A 193 -0.15 -10.90 -11.24
C ALA A 193 -1.54 -10.39 -11.65
N LYS A 194 -2.11 -10.99 -12.70
CA LYS A 194 -3.50 -10.78 -13.12
C LYS A 194 -4.47 -11.70 -12.39
N GLU A 195 -3.99 -12.88 -12.00
CA GLU A 195 -4.78 -13.95 -11.39
C GLU A 195 -4.14 -14.39 -10.06
N PRO A 196 -4.93 -14.71 -9.03
CA PRO A 196 -4.43 -15.32 -7.80
C PRO A 196 -4.20 -16.83 -7.99
N TYR A 197 -3.39 -17.44 -7.12
CA TYR A 197 -3.10 -18.88 -7.10
C TYR A 197 -2.54 -19.44 -8.41
N LYS A 198 -1.65 -18.68 -9.06
CA LYS A 198 -0.94 -19.10 -10.27
C LYS A 198 0.55 -19.16 -10.02
N THR A 199 1.21 -20.06 -10.75
CA THR A 199 2.67 -20.12 -10.85
C THR A 199 3.04 -20.03 -12.32
N GLY A 200 4.15 -19.38 -12.63
CA GLY A 200 4.66 -19.20 -13.97
C GLY A 200 6.14 -18.87 -13.96
N ASN A 201 6.69 -18.63 -15.14
CA ASN A 201 8.09 -18.26 -15.33
C ASN A 201 8.21 -16.96 -16.13
N ILE A 202 9.26 -16.19 -15.86
CA ILE A 202 9.65 -15.00 -16.62
C ILE A 202 11.14 -15.13 -16.97
N THR A 203 11.44 -15.13 -18.26
CA THR A 203 12.82 -15.11 -18.78
C THR A 203 13.28 -13.68 -18.97
N VAL A 204 14.41 -13.32 -18.38
CA VAL A 204 15.02 -11.99 -18.45
C VAL A 204 16.39 -12.09 -19.11
N TYR A 205 16.62 -11.19 -20.07
CA TYR A 205 17.90 -11.04 -20.75
C TYR A 205 18.64 -9.83 -20.17
N LEU A 206 19.87 -10.03 -19.74
CA LEU A 206 20.71 -8.99 -19.15
C LEU A 206 21.85 -8.61 -20.10
N GLU A 207 22.23 -7.34 -20.10
CA GLU A 207 23.26 -6.81 -21.00
C GLU A 207 24.62 -7.48 -20.75
N GLY A 208 25.24 -8.05 -21.79
CA GLY A 208 26.53 -8.75 -21.66
C GLY A 208 26.49 -10.11 -20.93
N LEU A 209 25.30 -10.64 -20.61
CA LEU A 209 25.15 -11.99 -20.06
C LEU A 209 24.56 -12.93 -21.12
N GLU A 210 25.35 -13.92 -21.56
CA GLU A 210 24.95 -14.88 -22.60
C GLU A 210 23.83 -15.84 -22.14
N VAL A 211 23.80 -16.17 -20.84
CA VAL A 211 22.81 -17.06 -20.25
C VAL A 211 21.63 -16.24 -19.72
N PRO A 212 20.41 -16.43 -20.24
CA PRO A 212 19.24 -15.73 -19.72
C PRO A 212 18.86 -16.24 -18.33
N ILE A 213 18.32 -15.36 -17.50
CA ILE A 213 17.86 -15.73 -16.15
C ILE A 213 16.36 -16.04 -16.22
N VAL A 214 15.98 -17.24 -15.80
CA VAL A 214 14.58 -17.64 -15.66
C VAL A 214 14.18 -17.47 -14.20
N LEU A 215 13.19 -16.62 -13.96
CA LEU A 215 12.59 -16.41 -12.64
C LEU A 215 11.33 -17.27 -12.53
N THR A 216 11.13 -17.92 -11.40
CA THR A 216 9.83 -18.51 -11.04
C THR A 216 8.99 -17.44 -10.37
N VAL A 217 7.75 -17.27 -10.78
CA VAL A 217 6.81 -16.30 -10.19
C VAL A 217 5.61 -17.04 -9.65
N THR A 218 5.23 -16.75 -8.40
CA THR A 218 4.02 -17.25 -7.77
C THR A 218 3.11 -16.11 -7.33
N SER A 219 1.80 -16.33 -7.45
CA SER A 219 0.74 -15.43 -7.03
C SER A 219 -0.05 -16.09 -5.91
N GLY A 220 0.06 -15.59 -4.68
CA GLY A 220 -0.74 -16.07 -3.54
C GLY A 220 -0.31 -17.41 -2.90
N GLU A 221 0.99 -17.70 -2.86
CA GLU A 221 1.52 -18.80 -2.03
C GLU A 221 1.29 -18.49 -0.54
N ALA A 222 0.70 -19.43 0.19
CA ALA A 222 0.39 -19.25 1.62
C ALA A 222 1.65 -19.43 2.47
N ASP A 223 2.04 -18.39 3.21
CA ASP A 223 3.09 -18.54 4.23
C ASP A 223 2.53 -19.38 5.38
N SER A 224 3.22 -20.45 5.74
CA SER A 224 2.58 -21.62 6.35
C SER A 224 1.86 -21.34 7.68
N GLY A 225 0.63 -21.85 7.81
CA GLY A 225 -0.17 -21.80 9.04
C GLY A 225 -0.91 -20.48 9.31
N ALA A 226 -0.43 -19.35 8.82
CA ALA A 226 -1.13 -18.07 8.89
C ALA A 226 -1.99 -17.84 7.63
N LYS A 227 -3.12 -17.12 7.76
CA LYS A 227 -3.92 -16.66 6.59
C LYS A 227 -3.27 -15.43 5.96
N THR A 228 -2.00 -15.56 5.59
CA THR A 228 -1.12 -14.45 5.22
C THR A 228 -0.30 -14.80 3.98
N TRP A 229 -0.27 -13.89 3.02
CA TRP A 229 0.60 -13.97 1.85
C TRP A 229 1.79 -13.03 2.04
N THR A 230 2.98 -13.61 2.21
CA THR A 230 4.23 -12.85 2.09
C THR A 230 4.51 -12.60 0.62
N VAL A 231 4.47 -11.33 0.19
CA VAL A 231 4.82 -10.91 -1.18
C VAL A 231 6.09 -10.05 -1.16
N ASP A 232 6.93 -10.21 -2.17
CA ASP A 232 8.14 -9.42 -2.34
C ASP A 232 7.76 -8.11 -3.05
N SER A 233 7.57 -7.00 -2.31
CA SER A 233 7.28 -5.69 -2.91
C SER A 233 8.49 -5.11 -3.63
N ARG A 234 9.67 -5.39 -3.07
CA ARG A 234 10.97 -5.22 -3.72
C ARG A 234 11.79 -6.49 -3.53
N LEU A 235 12.33 -7.01 -4.63
CA LEU A 235 13.24 -8.14 -4.66
C LEU A 235 14.56 -7.73 -5.33
N ASP A 236 15.63 -7.71 -4.56
CA ASP A 236 16.97 -7.45 -5.08
C ASP A 236 17.65 -8.78 -5.43
N LEU A 237 17.87 -9.01 -6.73
CA LEU A 237 18.53 -10.20 -7.27
C LEU A 237 20.01 -9.92 -7.49
N ARG A 238 20.86 -10.54 -6.68
CA ARG A 238 22.32 -10.44 -6.78
C ARG A 238 22.88 -11.54 -7.65
N LEU A 239 23.60 -11.16 -8.70
CA LEU A 239 24.33 -12.08 -9.57
C LEU A 239 25.74 -12.34 -9.03
N PRO A 240 26.32 -13.54 -9.27
CA PRO A 240 27.66 -13.89 -8.81
C PRO A 240 28.76 -13.37 -9.75
N ARG A 241 28.39 -12.94 -10.97
CA ARG A 241 29.30 -12.35 -11.96
C ARG A 241 29.38 -10.83 -11.79
N ARG A 242 30.46 -10.24 -12.31
CA ARG A 242 30.60 -8.80 -12.50
C ARG A 242 29.87 -8.37 -13.78
N GLY A 243 29.12 -7.26 -13.70
CA GLY A 243 28.35 -6.70 -14.81
C GLY A 243 29.16 -5.78 -15.72
N PRO A 244 28.66 -5.43 -16.92
CA PRO A 244 29.38 -4.57 -17.86
C PRO A 244 29.55 -3.11 -17.39
N ALA A 245 28.82 -2.69 -16.35
CA ALA A 245 28.87 -1.35 -15.77
C ALA A 245 29.78 -1.24 -14.53
N ALA A 246 30.43 -2.33 -14.10
CA ALA A 246 31.23 -2.36 -12.89
C ALA A 246 32.72 -2.06 -13.16
N LEU A 247 33.21 -1.02 -12.48
CA LEU A 247 34.61 -0.59 -12.47
C LEU A 247 35.49 -1.53 -11.63
#